data_AF-A0A292S097-F1
#
_entry.id   AF-A0A292S097-F1
#
_cell.length_a   1.000
_cell.length_b   1.000
_cell.length_c   1.000
_cell.angle_alpha   90.00
_cell.angle_beta   90.00
_cell.angle_gamma   90.00
#
_symmetry.space_group_name_H-M   'P 1'
#
loop_
_entity.id
_entity.type
_entity.pdbx_description
1 polymer ?
#
loop_
_entity_poly.entity_id
_entity_poly.type
_entity_poly.pdbx_seq_one_letter_code
_entity_poly.pdbx_strand_id
1 'polypeptide(L)'
;MRTIRQLINPEKKVYIFLKNKAIQSRFMSDTEREGITFGDKVKPTERYADDIMALNADGTICFLGWAGRMCYHYGGNTAVRIDYEKYIDGSDDYVINP
;
A
#
# COMPACT_ATOMS: atom_id res chain seq x y z
N MET A 1 4.58 -10.96 -13.37
CA MET A 1 4.23 -10.92 -11.94
C MET A 1 4.37 -9.47 -11.50
N ARG A 2 3.31 -8.88 -10.96
CA ARG A 2 3.30 -7.49 -10.51
C ARG A 2 4.06 -7.36 -9.18
N THR A 3 4.73 -6.25 -8.94
CA THR A 3 5.51 -6.01 -7.72
C THR A 3 5.07 -4.73 -7.04
N ILE A 4 5.22 -4.66 -5.71
CA ILE A 4 4.84 -3.48 -4.94
C ILE A 4 5.69 -2.27 -5.34
N ARG A 5 6.97 -2.49 -5.69
CA ARG A 5 7.84 -1.42 -6.24
C ARG A 5 7.29 -0.77 -7.50
N GLN A 6 6.55 -1.48 -8.35
CA GLN A 6 5.93 -0.89 -9.55
C GLN A 6 4.80 0.10 -9.22
N LEU A 7 4.27 0.06 -8.00
CA LEU A 7 3.25 1.00 -7.53
C LEU A 7 3.85 2.32 -7.01
N ILE A 8 5.18 2.41 -6.83
CA ILE A 8 5.82 3.64 -6.34
C ILE A 8 5.53 4.78 -7.32
N ASN A 9 5.00 5.88 -6.78
CA ASN A 9 4.67 7.06 -7.56
C ASN A 9 5.26 8.32 -6.88
N PRO A 10 6.09 9.11 -7.58
CA PRO A 10 6.70 10.31 -6.99
C PRO A 10 5.74 11.52 -6.96
N GLU A 11 4.67 11.52 -7.75
CA GLU A 11 3.75 12.66 -7.89
C GLU A 11 2.52 12.55 -6.99
N LYS A 12 2.07 11.31 -6.72
CA LYS A 12 0.83 11.03 -5.99
C LYS A 12 1.08 10.13 -4.80
N LYS A 13 0.28 10.32 -3.75
CA LYS A 13 0.26 9.39 -2.62
C LYS A 13 -0.30 8.06 -3.08
N VAL A 14 0.32 6.96 -2.67
CA VAL A 14 -0.13 5.62 -3.02
C VAL A 14 -0.67 4.96 -1.76
N TYR A 15 -1.96 4.64 -1.78
CA TYR A 15 -2.62 3.92 -0.71
C TYR A 15 -2.97 2.51 -1.15
N ILE A 16 -2.63 1.55 -0.31
CA ILE A 16 -2.86 0.13 -0.55
C ILE A 16 -4.00 -0.32 0.36
N PHE A 17 -5.11 -0.70 -0.25
CA PHE A 17 -6.26 -1.28 0.45
C PHE A 17 -6.07 -2.79 0.61
N LEU A 18 -6.22 -3.25 1.86
CA LEU A 18 -5.97 -4.62 2.30
C LEU A 18 -7.25 -5.18 2.91
N LYS A 19 -8.11 -5.74 2.04
CA LYS A 19 -9.52 -6.06 2.34
C LYS A 19 -9.75 -6.96 3.57
N ASN A 20 -8.79 -7.81 3.93
CA ASN A 20 -8.91 -8.75 5.04
C ASN A 20 -7.53 -9.16 5.59
N LYS A 21 -7.53 -9.92 6.70
CA LYS A 21 -6.31 -10.37 7.38
C LYS A 21 -5.36 -11.20 6.50
N ALA A 22 -5.88 -12.03 5.60
CA ALA A 22 -5.04 -12.82 4.71
C ALA A 22 -4.28 -11.92 3.72
N ILE A 23 -4.96 -10.94 3.12
CA ILE A 23 -4.36 -9.96 2.21
C ILE A 23 -3.39 -9.04 2.95
N GLN A 24 -3.69 -8.66 4.20
CA GLN A 24 -2.78 -7.92 5.07
C GLN A 24 -1.47 -8.68 5.29
N SER A 25 -1.54 -9.94 5.76
CA SER A 25 -0.34 -10.77 5.96
C SER A 25 0.44 -10.98 4.67
N ARG A 26 -0.27 -11.17 3.54
CA ARG A 26 0.38 -11.35 2.25
C ARG A 26 1.15 -10.10 1.82
N PHE A 27 0.55 -8.92 1.95
CA PHE A 27 1.18 -7.64 1.63
C PHE A 27 2.47 -7.43 2.43
N MET A 28 2.45 -7.70 3.75
CA MET A 28 3.66 -7.58 4.58
C MET A 28 4.75 -8.58 4.18
N SER A 29 4.38 -9.82 3.83
CA SER A 29 5.34 -10.81 3.34
C SER A 29 5.96 -10.42 1.99
N ASP A 30 5.16 -9.88 1.07
CA ASP A 30 5.62 -9.48 -0.25
C ASP A 30 6.49 -8.21 -0.18
N THR A 31 6.11 -7.22 0.62
CA THR A 31 6.95 -6.03 0.86
C THR A 31 8.31 -6.42 1.43
N GLU A 32 8.35 -7.29 2.43
CA GLU A 32 9.63 -7.76 2.98
C GLU A 32 10.46 -8.51 1.95
N ARG A 33 9.82 -9.38 1.15
CA ARG A 33 10.50 -10.13 0.08
C ARG A 33 11.10 -9.20 -0.99
N GLU A 34 10.45 -8.08 -1.26
CA GLU A 34 10.94 -7.04 -2.16
C GLU A 34 11.97 -6.09 -1.50
N GLY A 35 12.31 -6.30 -0.23
CA GLY A 35 13.23 -5.47 0.53
C GLY A 35 12.67 -4.08 0.87
N ILE A 36 11.35 -3.90 0.82
CA ILE A 36 10.66 -2.70 1.26
C ILE A 36 10.53 -2.77 2.79
N THR A 37 10.82 -1.65 3.46
CA THR A 37 10.75 -1.55 4.92
C THR A 37 9.82 -0.43 5.36
N PHE A 38 9.58 -0.34 6.66
CA PHE A 38 9.11 0.92 7.23
C PHE A 38 10.20 2.00 7.14
N GLY A 39 9.83 3.27 7.32
CA GLY A 39 10.77 4.40 7.29
C GLY A 39 11.89 4.33 8.35
N ASP A 40 11.68 3.55 9.41
CA ASP A 40 12.67 3.26 10.46
C ASP A 40 13.49 1.98 10.20
N LYS A 41 13.39 1.42 8.99
CA LYS A 41 14.07 0.19 8.53
C LYS A 41 13.60 -1.10 9.22
N VAL A 42 12.55 -1.04 10.04
CA VAL A 42 11.96 -2.24 10.61
C VAL A 42 11.31 -3.06 9.50
N LYS A 43 11.45 -4.39 9.60
CA LYS A 43 10.89 -5.31 8.62
C LYS A 43 9.36 -5.27 8.63
N PRO A 44 8.70 -5.37 7.47
CA PRO A 44 7.25 -5.42 7.41
C PRO A 44 6.63 -6.52 8.30
N THR A 45 7.15 -7.75 8.26
CA THR A 45 6.52 -8.87 8.99
C THR A 45 6.70 -8.81 10.51
N GLU A 46 7.55 -7.91 11.02
CA GLU A 46 7.70 -7.66 12.46
C GLU A 46 6.58 -6.75 13.02
N ARG A 47 5.69 -6.23 12.16
CA ARG A 47 4.55 -5.39 12.55
C ARG A 47 3.24 -5.97 12.03
N TYR A 48 2.15 -5.55 12.66
CA TYR A 48 0.83 -5.78 12.09
C TYR A 48 0.61 -4.89 10.85
N ALA A 49 -0.33 -5.27 10.01
CA ALA A 49 -0.88 -4.41 8.95
C ALA A 49 -2.25 -3.87 9.35
N ASP A 50 -2.57 -2.68 8.86
CA ASP A 50 -3.90 -2.10 8.95
C ASP A 50 -4.72 -2.44 7.68
N ASP A 51 -5.99 -2.06 7.63
CA ASP A 51 -6.84 -2.16 6.44
C ASP A 51 -6.36 -1.29 5.26
N ILE A 52 -5.64 -0.20 5.55
CA ILE A 52 -5.03 0.69 4.56
C ILE A 52 -3.60 1.01 4.98
N MET A 53 -2.66 0.78 4.07
CA MET A 53 -1.25 1.14 4.23
C MET A 53 -0.87 2.19 3.18
N ALA A 54 0.14 3.02 3.46
CA ALA A 54 0.71 3.91 2.47
C ALA A 54 2.03 3.34 1.93
N LEU A 55 2.26 3.53 0.63
CA LEU A 55 3.54 3.31 -0.03
C LEU A 55 4.12 4.68 -0.39
N ASN A 56 5.28 4.99 0.15
CA ASN A 56 5.98 6.25 -0.03
C ASN A 56 6.83 6.23 -1.30
N ALA A 57 7.13 7.43 -1.81
CA ALA A 57 7.96 7.60 -3.01
C ALA A 57 9.40 7.07 -2.85
N ASP A 58 9.90 7.01 -1.61
CA ASP A 58 11.21 6.47 -1.26
C ASP A 58 11.23 4.93 -1.18
N GLY A 59 10.11 4.27 -1.46
CA GLY A 59 9.99 2.81 -1.41
C GLY A 59 9.84 2.25 0.00
N THR A 60 9.37 3.05 0.96
CA THR A 60 9.00 2.61 2.31
C THR A 60 7.48 2.51 2.49
N ILE A 61 7.02 1.76 3.49
CA ILE A 61 5.61 1.72 3.89
C ILE A 61 5.37 2.37 5.24
N CYS A 62 4.15 2.86 5.47
CA CYS A 62 3.74 3.33 6.79
C CYS A 62 2.24 3.16 7.06
N PHE A 63 1.88 3.25 8.34
CA PHE A 63 0.49 3.30 8.78
C PHE A 63 -0.15 4.65 8.49
N LEU A 64 -1.46 4.64 8.24
CA LEU A 64 -2.22 5.88 8.10
C LEU A 64 -2.71 6.35 9.48
N GLY A 65 -2.27 7.55 9.86
CA GLY A 65 -2.96 8.34 10.88
C GLY A 65 -4.26 8.95 10.33
N TRP A 66 -4.96 9.72 11.17
CA TRP A 66 -6.24 10.36 10.82
C TRP A 66 -6.16 11.19 9.52
N ALA A 67 -5.15 12.03 9.36
CA ALA A 67 -4.97 12.84 8.15
C ALA A 67 -4.72 11.98 6.89
N GLY A 68 -4.04 10.85 7.05
CA GLY A 68 -3.83 9.88 5.98
C GLY A 68 -5.15 9.26 5.52
N ARG A 69 -6.00 8.84 6.47
CA ARG A 69 -7.34 8.31 6.17
C ARG A 69 -8.25 9.35 5.53
N MET A 70 -8.18 10.61 5.96
CA MET A 70 -8.91 11.70 5.30
C MET A 70 -8.47 11.89 3.84
N CYS A 71 -7.17 11.85 3.57
CA CYS A 71 -6.66 11.93 2.20
C CYS A 71 -7.04 10.69 1.37
N TYR A 72 -7.09 9.50 2.00
CA TYR A 72 -7.63 8.31 1.36
C TYR A 72 -9.08 8.50 0.95
N HIS A 73 -9.98 9.02 1.79
CA HIS A 73 -11.38 9.15 1.38
C HIS A 73 -11.68 10.38 0.51
N TYR A 74 -10.96 11.48 0.71
CA TYR A 74 -11.32 12.79 0.15
C TYR A 74 -10.22 13.47 -0.68
N GLY A 75 -9.03 12.85 -0.79
CA GLY A 75 -7.90 13.43 -1.51
C GLY A 75 -8.07 13.51 -3.04
N GLY A 76 -9.15 12.95 -3.59
CA GLY A 76 -9.44 12.96 -5.03
C GLY A 76 -8.23 12.50 -5.85
N ASN A 77 -7.80 13.35 -6.79
CA ASN A 77 -6.73 13.10 -7.75
C ASN A 77 -5.30 13.18 -7.17
N THR A 78 -5.14 13.62 -5.91
CA THR A 78 -3.83 13.72 -5.24
C THR A 78 -3.33 12.37 -4.70
N ALA A 79 -4.20 11.36 -4.71
CA ALA A 79 -3.89 10.02 -4.24
C ALA A 79 -4.39 8.95 -5.23
N VAL A 80 -3.59 7.91 -5.37
CA VAL A 80 -3.92 6.67 -6.05
C VAL A 80 -4.23 5.62 -4.99
N ARG A 81 -5.32 4.88 -5.18
CA ARG A 81 -5.78 3.84 -4.27
C ARG A 81 -5.73 2.52 -5.01
N ILE A 82 -5.09 1.54 -4.40
CA ILE A 82 -4.80 0.25 -5.01
C ILE A 82 -5.49 -0.81 -4.18
N ASP A 83 -6.41 -1.56 -4.78
CA ASP A 83 -6.86 -2.83 -4.24
C ASP A 83 -5.73 -3.85 -4.44
N TYR A 84 -5.07 -4.22 -3.34
CA TYR A 84 -3.87 -5.07 -3.42
C TYR A 84 -4.17 -6.47 -3.94
N GLU A 85 -5.33 -7.02 -3.59
CA GLU A 85 -5.70 -8.37 -4.03
C GLU A 85 -5.89 -8.38 -5.55
N LYS A 86 -6.72 -7.47 -6.07
CA LYS A 86 -6.89 -7.33 -7.52
C LYS A 86 -5.56 -7.07 -8.23
N TYR A 87 -4.71 -6.26 -7.62
CA TYR A 87 -3.40 -5.95 -8.20
C TYR A 87 -2.53 -7.19 -8.32
N ILE A 88 -2.36 -7.98 -7.25
CA ILE A 88 -1.47 -9.15 -7.26
C ILE A 88 -2.05 -10.31 -8.08
N ASP A 89 -3.38 -10.43 -8.17
CA ASP A 89 -4.08 -11.41 -9.00
C ASP A 89 -4.03 -11.07 -10.50
N GLY A 90 -3.56 -9.86 -10.85
CA GLY A 90 -3.36 -9.45 -12.24
C GLY A 90 -4.57 -8.77 -12.89
N SER A 91 -5.64 -8.49 -12.16
CA SER A 91 -6.81 -7.77 -12.66
C SER A 91 -6.46 -6.34 -13.06
N ASP A 92 -7.04 -5.79 -14.12
CA ASP A 92 -6.72 -4.43 -14.59
C ASP A 92 -7.52 -3.33 -13.87
N ASP A 93 -8.59 -3.69 -13.16
CA ASP A 93 -9.48 -2.80 -12.39
C ASP A 93 -9.05 -2.65 -10.92
N TYR A 94 -7.75 -2.76 -10.65
CA TYR A 94 -7.17 -2.70 -9.30
C TYR A 94 -7.09 -1.28 -8.73
N VAL A 95 -7.24 -0.25 -9.56
CA VAL A 95 -7.26 1.14 -9.11
C VAL A 95 -8.67 1.47 -8.61
N ILE A 96 -8.77 1.85 -7.33
CA ILE A 96 -10.02 2.27 -6.72
C ILE A 96 -10.25 3.74 -7.08
N ASN A 97 -11.23 3.98 -7.95
CA ASN A 97 -11.65 5.34 -8.26
C ASN A 97 -12.35 5.97 -7.05
N PRO A 98 -12.06 7.24 -6.73
CA PRO A 98 -12.80 7.99 -5.71
C PRO A 98 -14.26 8.21 -6.08
#